data_AF-A0A1T5AGS3-F1
#
_entry.id   AF-A0A1T5AGS3-F1
#
_cell.length_a   1.000
_cell.length_b   1.000
_cell.length_c   1.000
_cell.angle_alpha   90.00
_cell.angle_beta   90.00
_cell.angle_gamma   90.00
#
_symmetry.space_group_name_H-M   'P 1'
#
loop_
_entity.id
_entity.type
_entity.pdbx_description
1 polymer ?
#
loop_
_entity_poly.entity_id
_entity_poly.type
_entity_poly.pdbx_seq_one_letter_code
_entity_poly.pdbx_strand_id
1 'polypeptide(L)'
;MKFFKHIFVFLVTAMLLMPSALSFSHIFSGHGHELCFNYADEHFHASSIDCELHSFHKNPALAASFINFEPFAEKRVKKQFFDFYQFLSDYQRLPFELRGPPMAA
;
A
#
# COMPACT_ATOMS: atom_id res chain seq x y z
N MET A 1 -31.51 13.16 -37.37
CA MET A 1 -30.15 12.92 -37.92
C MET A 1 -29.02 13.24 -36.93
N LYS A 2 -28.97 14.44 -36.30
CA LYS A 2 -27.91 14.79 -35.34
C LYS A 2 -27.85 13.86 -34.11
N PHE A 3 -28.99 13.48 -33.54
CA PHE A 3 -29.07 12.58 -32.38
C PHE A 3 -28.45 11.20 -32.65
N PHE A 4 -28.80 10.56 -33.78
CA PHE A 4 -28.17 9.31 -34.22
C PHE A 4 -26.67 9.43 -34.43
N LYS A 5 -26.19 10.59 -34.92
CA LYS A 5 -24.75 10.86 -35.05
C LYS A 5 -24.05 10.89 -33.69
N HIS A 6 -24.66 11.50 -32.67
CA HIS A 6 -24.11 11.51 -31.31
C HIS A 6 -24.08 10.12 -30.68
N ILE A 7 -25.16 9.33 -30.85
CA ILE A 7 -25.21 7.93 -30.39
C ILE A 7 -24.10 7.11 -31.06
N PHE A 8 -23.94 7.25 -32.37
CA PHE A 8 -22.92 6.52 -33.12
C PHE A 8 -21.51 6.88 -32.64
N VAL A 9 -21.21 8.17 -32.48
CA VAL A 9 -19.91 8.62 -31.94
C VAL A 9 -19.67 8.06 -30.54
N PHE A 10 -20.68 8.12 -29.67
CA PHE A 10 -20.58 7.59 -28.32
C PHE A 10 -20.28 6.09 -28.32
N LEU A 11 -21.01 5.31 -29.13
CA LEU A 11 -20.83 3.86 -29.23
C LEU A 11 -19.43 3.51 -29.74
N VAL A 12 -18.95 4.20 -30.77
CA VAL A 12 -17.59 4.02 -31.30
C VAL A 12 -16.54 4.36 -30.23
N THR A 13 -16.71 5.46 -29.50
CA THR A 13 -15.77 5.82 -28.42
C THR A 13 -15.78 4.78 -27.29
N ALA A 14 -16.95 4.30 -26.88
CA ALA A 14 -17.07 3.29 -25.84
C ALA A 14 -16.40 1.97 -26.25
N MET A 15 -16.59 1.55 -27.51
CA MET A 15 -15.95 0.35 -28.05
C MET A 15 -14.42 0.49 -28.11
N LEU A 16 -13.91 1.69 -28.44
CA LEU A 16 -12.47 1.95 -28.46
C LEU A 16 -11.84 1.93 -27.06
N LEU A 17 -12.57 2.38 -26.04
CA LEU A 17 -12.12 2.46 -24.64
C LEU A 17 -12.31 1.15 -23.85
N MET A 18 -13.16 0.24 -24.34
CA MET A 18 -13.51 -1.01 -23.67
C MET A 18 -12.30 -1.88 -23.29
N PRO A 19 -11.29 -2.11 -24.16
CA PRO A 19 -10.12 -2.93 -23.79
C PRO A 19 -9.32 -2.32 -22.63
N SER A 20 -9.21 -0.98 -22.58
CA SER A 20 -8.53 -0.27 -21.51
C SER A 20 -9.28 -0.37 -20.18
N ALA A 21 -10.60 -0.26 -20.20
CA ALA A 21 -11.44 -0.41 -19.02
C ALA A 21 -11.37 -1.84 -18.43
N LEU A 22 -11.41 -2.86 -19.30
CA LEU A 22 -11.25 -4.25 -18.90
C LEU A 22 -9.85 -4.50 -18.30
N SER A 23 -8.80 -3.99 -18.95
CA SER A 23 -7.43 -4.08 -18.44
C SER A 23 -7.25 -3.39 -17.10
N PHE A 24 -7.87 -2.22 -16.89
CA PHE A 24 -7.80 -1.49 -15.63
C PHE A 24 -8.50 -2.24 -14.50
N SER A 25 -9.73 -2.71 -14.73
CA SER A 25 -10.47 -3.53 -13.75
C SER A 25 -9.69 -4.79 -13.37
N HIS A 26 -9.09 -5.44 -14.37
CA HIS A 26 -8.32 -6.67 -14.20
C HIS A 26 -7.13 -6.53 -13.26
N ILE A 27 -6.47 -5.37 -13.21
CA ILE A 27 -5.37 -5.10 -12.26
C ILE A 27 -5.83 -5.31 -10.80
N PHE A 28 -7.10 -5.03 -10.50
CA PHE A 28 -7.67 -5.14 -9.16
C PHE A 28 -8.31 -6.51 -8.88
N SER A 29 -8.44 -7.38 -9.88
CA SER A 29 -9.05 -8.71 -9.71
C SER A 29 -8.17 -9.71 -8.95
N GLY A 30 -6.90 -9.37 -8.66
CA GLY A 30 -6.08 -10.09 -7.69
C GLY A 30 -5.64 -11.51 -8.09
N HIS A 31 -5.77 -11.90 -9.36
CA HIS A 31 -5.17 -13.14 -9.85
C HIS A 31 -3.66 -12.90 -10.05
N GLY A 32 -2.84 -13.67 -9.34
CA GLY A 32 -1.39 -13.65 -9.52
C GLY A 32 -1.01 -14.38 -10.79
N HIS A 33 -0.32 -13.71 -11.72
CA HIS A 33 0.46 -14.41 -12.72
C HIS A 33 1.74 -14.88 -12.03
N GLU A 34 1.69 -16.06 -11.41
CA GLU A 34 2.87 -16.65 -10.79
C GLU A 34 3.88 -17.00 -11.90
N LEU A 35 5.05 -16.38 -11.82
CA LEU A 35 6.17 -16.73 -12.68
C LEU A 35 6.69 -18.10 -12.24
N CYS A 36 6.79 -19.04 -13.17
CA CYS A 36 7.35 -20.36 -12.88
C CYS A 36 8.86 -20.22 -12.62
N PHE A 37 9.29 -20.48 -11.38
CA PHE A 37 10.71 -20.42 -10.98
C PHE A 37 11.42 -21.78 -11.05
N ASN A 38 10.67 -22.88 -11.16
CA ASN A 38 11.23 -24.24 -11.22
C ASN A 38 11.02 -24.82 -12.62
N TYR A 39 12.00 -24.58 -13.50
CA TYR A 39 12.02 -25.14 -14.86
C TYR A 39 12.37 -26.64 -14.91
N ALA A 40 12.80 -27.23 -13.78
CA ALA A 40 13.37 -28.58 -13.71
C ALA A 40 12.45 -29.62 -13.04
N ASP A 41 11.34 -29.20 -12.41
CA ASP A 41 10.38 -30.10 -11.79
C ASP A 41 9.11 -30.19 -12.64
N GLU A 42 8.58 -31.40 -12.83
CA GLU A 42 7.29 -31.61 -13.50
C GLU A 42 6.16 -31.30 -12.51
N HIS A 43 5.67 -30.05 -12.52
CA HIS A 43 4.43 -29.71 -11.82
C HIS A 43 3.31 -29.37 -12.81
N PHE A 44 2.09 -29.75 -12.44
CA PHE A 44 0.89 -29.29 -13.13
C PHE A 44 0.60 -27.87 -12.68
N HIS A 45 0.74 -26.89 -13.58
CA HIS A 45 0.19 -25.57 -13.33
C HIS A 45 -1.32 -25.71 -13.12
N ALA A 46 -1.83 -25.15 -12.02
CA ALA A 46 -3.25 -24.85 -11.93
C ALA A 46 -3.60 -24.02 -13.17
N SER A 47 -4.70 -24.33 -13.85
CA SER A 47 -5.15 -23.59 -15.02
C SER A 47 -5.33 -22.12 -14.63
N SER A 48 -4.29 -21.31 -14.80
CA SER A 48 -4.42 -19.87 -14.80
C SER A 48 -5.42 -19.59 -15.90
N ILE A 49 -6.50 -18.89 -15.57
CA ILE A 49 -7.35 -18.24 -16.55
C ILE A 49 -6.41 -17.28 -17.29
N ASP A 50 -5.79 -17.76 -18.36
CA ASP A 50 -4.78 -17.04 -19.09
C ASP A 50 -5.50 -15.86 -19.74
N CYS A 51 -5.39 -14.71 -19.10
CA CYS A 51 -6.15 -13.55 -19.52
C CYS A 51 -5.45 -12.99 -20.76
N GLU A 52 -5.98 -13.35 -21.94
CA GLU A 52 -5.51 -12.91 -23.26
C GLU A 52 -5.61 -11.38 -23.47
N LEU A 53 -5.77 -10.57 -22.42
CA LEU A 53 -5.66 -9.10 -22.46
C LEU A 53 -4.30 -8.63 -22.98
N HIS A 54 -3.28 -9.49 -22.99
CA HIS A 54 -1.99 -9.22 -23.64
C HIS A 54 -2.05 -9.22 -25.17
N SER A 55 -3.10 -9.76 -25.79
CA SER A 55 -3.30 -9.77 -27.25
C SER A 55 -3.60 -8.37 -27.82
N PHE A 56 -4.02 -7.42 -26.97
CA PHE A 56 -4.17 -6.03 -27.38
C PHE A 56 -2.79 -5.36 -27.47
N HIS A 57 -2.38 -4.99 -28.68
CA HIS A 57 -1.13 -4.27 -28.92
C HIS A 57 -1.15 -2.91 -28.19
N LYS A 58 -0.41 -2.83 -27.08
CA LYS A 58 -0.20 -1.57 -26.37
C LYS A 58 0.75 -0.71 -27.20
N ASN A 59 0.30 0.48 -27.61
CA ASN A 59 1.19 1.42 -28.28
C ASN A 59 2.36 1.75 -27.34
N PRO A 60 3.63 1.50 -27.72
CA PRO A 60 4.79 1.77 -26.87
C PRO A 60 4.91 3.26 -26.48
N ALA A 61 4.31 4.19 -27.25
CA ALA A 61 4.22 5.60 -26.87
C ALA A 61 3.35 5.85 -25.62
N LEU A 62 2.51 4.90 -25.23
CA LEU A 62 1.68 4.93 -24.03
C LEU A 62 2.31 4.19 -22.85
N ALA A 63 3.52 3.63 -23.03
CA ALA A 63 4.25 2.96 -21.95
C ALA A 63 4.79 4.03 -20.99
N ALA A 64 4.06 4.26 -19.89
CA ALA A 64 4.52 5.10 -18.81
C ALA A 64 5.60 4.36 -18.01
N SER A 65 6.82 4.91 -17.97
CA SER A 65 7.83 4.49 -17.01
C SER A 65 7.57 5.22 -15.69
N PHE A 66 7.18 4.47 -14.67
CA PHE A 66 7.10 5.01 -13.32
C PHE A 66 8.51 5.04 -12.72
N ILE A 67 8.91 6.19 -12.20
CA ILE A 67 10.16 6.30 -11.44
C ILE A 67 9.92 5.61 -10.10
N ASN A 68 10.57 4.47 -9.89
CA ASN A 68 10.63 3.86 -8.58
C ASN A 68 11.52 4.74 -7.70
N PHE A 69 10.97 5.28 -6.61
CA PHE A 69 11.74 5.97 -5.59
C PHE A 69 11.66 5.19 -4.30
N GLU A 70 12.79 5.04 -3.62
CA GLU A 70 12.83 4.55 -2.26
C GLU A 70 12.30 5.67 -1.35
N PRO A 71 11.21 5.49 -0.59
CA PRO A 71 10.80 6.48 0.38
C PRO A 71 11.90 6.62 1.43
N PHE A 72 12.31 7.87 1.72
CA PHE A 72 13.28 8.14 2.77
C PHE A 72 12.67 7.75 4.12
N ALA A 73 13.08 6.60 4.67
CA ALA A 73 12.67 6.18 5.99
C ALA A 73 13.37 7.06 7.02
N GLU A 74 12.60 7.92 7.69
CA GLU A 74 13.13 8.70 8.82
C GLU A 74 13.66 7.73 9.88
N LYS A 75 14.98 7.70 10.06
CA LYS A 75 15.60 6.94 11.13
C LYS A 75 15.22 7.60 12.44
N ARG A 76 14.22 7.05 13.14
CA ARG A 76 13.86 7.48 14.50
C ARG A 76 15.08 7.28 15.40
N VAL A 77 15.81 8.36 15.65
CA VAL A 77 16.85 8.39 16.67
C VAL A 77 16.12 8.26 18.00
N LYS A 78 16.18 7.08 18.62
CA LYS A 78 15.73 6.92 20.00
C LYS A 78 16.61 7.85 20.84
N LYS A 79 16.01 8.87 21.45
CA LYS A 79 16.69 9.64 22.50
C LYS A 79 17.01 8.64 23.61
N GLN A 80 18.29 8.41 23.82
CA GLN A 80 18.75 7.60 24.93
C GLN A 80 18.62 8.47 26.18
N PHE A 81 17.57 8.22 26.96
CA PHE A 81 17.46 8.79 28.29
C PHE A 81 18.40 8.01 29.19
N PHE A 82 19.35 8.71 29.79
CA PHE A 82 20.23 8.13 30.79
C PHE A 82 19.66 8.49 32.15
N ASP A 83 19.10 7.50 32.84
CA ASP A 83 18.71 7.64 34.24
C ASP A 83 19.96 7.49 35.10
N PHE A 84 20.65 8.61 35.36
CA PHE A 84 21.86 8.63 36.20
C PHE A 84 21.58 8.54 37.70
N TYR A 85 20.32 8.41 38.10
CA TYR A 85 19.91 8.31 39.50
C TYR A 85 19.32 6.92 39.76
N GLN A 86 20.14 6.04 40.33
CA GLN A 86 19.68 4.81 40.97
C GLN A 86 19.69 5.06 42.48
N PHE A 87 18.51 5.28 43.06
CA PHE A 87 18.40 5.32 44.52
C PHE A 87 18.36 3.88 45.03
N LEU A 88 19.09 3.58 46.11
CA LEU A 88 19.05 2.27 46.76
C LEU A 88 17.69 2.00 47.44
N SER A 89 16.89 3.05 47.64
CA SER A 89 15.57 3.01 48.25
C SER A 89 14.64 3.95 47.50
N ASP A 90 13.44 3.47 47.18
CA ASP A 90 12.34 4.27 46.62
C ASP A 90 11.67 5.15 47.67
N TYR A 91 12.12 5.08 48.94
CA TYR A 91 11.55 5.86 50.02
C TYR A 91 11.92 7.34 49.88
N GLN A 92 10.93 8.13 49.48
CA GLN A 92 11.00 9.58 49.45
C GLN A 92 10.24 10.15 50.65
N ARG A 93 10.96 10.72 51.61
CA ARG A 93 10.37 11.37 52.79
C ARG A 93 9.49 12.54 52.36
N LEU A 94 8.20 12.49 52.68
CA LEU A 94 7.26 13.55 52.29
C LEU A 94 7.51 14.81 53.15
N PRO A 95 7.45 16.02 52.57
CA PRO A 95 7.76 17.27 53.28
C PRO A 95 6.77 17.61 54.42
N PHE A 96 5.71 16.83 54.57
CA PHE A 96 4.71 16.96 55.61
C PHE A 96 4.71 15.81 56.63
N GLU A 97 5.55 14.78 56.47
CA GLU A 97 5.66 13.70 57.46
C GLU A 97 6.12 14.19 58.85
N LEU A 98 6.80 15.34 58.91
CA LEU A 98 7.21 16.00 60.13
C LEU A 98 6.22 17.05 60.65
N ARG A 99 5.14 17.32 59.93
CA ARG A 99 4.16 18.31 60.37
C ARG A 99 3.19 17.63 61.32
N GLY A 100 3.04 18.20 62.51
CA GLY A 100 1.99 17.81 63.44
C GLY A 100 0.60 18.01 62.80
N PRO A 101 -0.43 17.32 63.32
CA PRO A 101 -1.80 17.47 62.83
C PRO A 101 -2.24 18.94 62.88
N PRO A 102 -3.02 19.41 61.89
CA PRO A 102 -3.55 20.76 61.91
C PRO A 102 -4.42 20.94 63.16
N MET A 103 -4.18 22.04 63.88
CA MET A 103 -4.97 22.40 65.05
C MET A 103 -6.39 22.74 64.60
N ALA A 104 -7.40 22.10 65.19
CA ALA A 104 -8.80 22.36 64.87
C ALA A 104 -9.13 23.83 65.19
N ALA A 105 -9.61 24.56 64.18
CA ALA A 105 -10.17 25.89 64.31
C ALA A 105 -11.71 25.80 64.34
#